data_AF-A0A2V6SAZ2-F1
#
_entry.id   AF-A0A2V6SAZ2-F1
#
_cell.length_a   1.000
_cell.length_b   1.000
_cell.length_c   1.000
_cell.angle_alpha   90.00
_cell.angle_beta   90.00
_cell.angle_gamma   90.00
#
_symmetry.space_group_name_H-M   'P 1'
#
loop_
_entity.id
_entity.type
_entity.pdbx_description
1 polymer ?
#
loop_
_entity_poly.entity_id
_entity_poly.type
_entity_poly.pdbx_seq_one_letter_code
_entity_poly.pdbx_strand_id
1 'polypeptide(L)' 'MAEGSGITLVDTAGRHYLDAVAGLWCVNIGYGRHEVADAMATQARRLGYYHTFSSMSNEPQIRLADRLLGLAPGEPSK' A
#
# COMPACT_ATOMS: atom_id res chain seq x y z
N MET A 1 -15.96 -11.83 1.47
CA MET A 1 -14.68 -12.45 1.08
C MET A 1 -13.90 -12.75 2.33
N ALA A 2 -13.28 -13.93 2.41
CA ALA A 2 -12.51 -14.40 3.55
C ALA A 2 -10.99 -14.36 3.28
N GLU A 3 -10.58 -14.73 2.06
CA GLU A 3 -9.16 -14.78 1.67
C GLU A 3 -8.95 -14.17 0.28
N GLY A 4 -7.71 -13.76 0.00
CA GLY A 4 -7.31 -13.29 -1.31
C GLY A 4 -5.84 -13.59 -1.60
N SER A 5 -5.56 -14.03 -2.83
CA SER A 5 -4.20 -14.31 -3.30
C SER A 5 -4.07 -13.97 -4.79
N GLY A 6 -3.08 -13.15 -5.14
CA GLY A 6 -2.90 -12.67 -6.51
C GLY A 6 -4.14 -11.93 -7.01
N ILE A 7 -4.80 -12.46 -8.04
CA ILE A 7 -6.03 -11.90 -8.63
C ILE A 7 -7.29 -12.66 -8.20
N THR A 8 -7.20 -13.53 -7.20
CA THR A 8 -8.30 -14.42 -6.79
C THR A 8 -8.76 -14.16 -5.36
N LEU A 9 -10.04 -14.40 -5.12
CA LEU A 9 -10.71 -14.25 -3.84
C LEU A 9 -11.43 -15.53 -3.46
N VAL A 10 -11.51 -15.82 -2.16
CA VAL A 10 -12.31 -16.92 -1.62
C VAL A 10 -13.36 -16.34 -0.68
N ASP A 11 -14.63 -16.70 -0.85
CA ASP A 11 -15.68 -16.30 0.10
C ASP A 11 -15.73 -17.21 1.33
N THR A 12 -16.60 -16.88 2.29
CA THR A 12 -16.74 -17.65 3.54
C THR A 12 -17.34 -19.04 3.34
N ALA A 13 -17.85 -19.36 2.15
CA ALA A 13 -18.36 -20.68 1.78
C ALA A 13 -17.32 -21.48 0.95
N GLY A 14 -16.11 -20.97 0.77
CA GLY A 14 -15.04 -21.62 0.01
C GLY A 14 -15.16 -21.46 -1.51
N ARG A 15 -16.03 -20.56 -2.01
CA ARG A 15 -16.14 -20.31 -3.46
C ARG A 15 -15.03 -19.37 -3.92
N HIS A 16 -14.40 -19.73 -5.03
CA HIS A 16 -13.32 -18.96 -5.65
C HIS A 16 -13.86 -18.00 -6.70
N TYR A 17 -13.31 -16.79 -6.73
CA TYR A 17 -13.65 -15.72 -7.67
C TYR A 17 -12.38 -15.17 -8.31
N LEU A 18 -12.44 -14.87 -9.60
CA LEU A 18 -11.49 -13.98 -10.25
C LEU A 18 -11.93 -12.54 -10.00
N ASP A 19 -11.03 -11.72 -9.45
CA ASP A 19 -11.23 -10.28 -9.38
C ASP A 19 -10.66 -9.62 -10.64
N ALA A 20 -11.56 -9.28 -11.55
CA ALA A 20 -11.22 -8.65 -12.83
C ALA A 20 -11.11 -7.11 -12.75
N VAL A 21 -11.33 -6.51 -11.57
CA VAL A 21 -11.38 -5.04 -11.38
C VAL A 21 -10.43 -4.52 -10.30
N ALA A 22 -9.61 -5.40 -9.72
CA ALA A 22 -8.67 -5.07 -8.64
C ALA A 22 -9.36 -4.37 -7.45
N GLY A 23 -10.45 -4.97 -6.97
CA GLY A 23 -11.32 -4.46 -5.93
C GLY A 23 -12.13 -3.26 -6.42
N LEU A 24 -11.74 -2.07 -5.97
CA LEU A 24 -12.23 -0.81 -6.52
C LEU A 24 -11.07 -0.08 -7.20
N TRP A 25 -10.49 -0.72 -8.22
CA TRP A 25 -9.41 -0.15 -9.03
C TRP A 25 -8.13 0.16 -8.24
N CYS A 26 -7.88 -0.56 -7.14
CA CYS A 26 -6.83 -0.19 -6.18
C CYS A 26 -5.88 -1.32 -5.76
N VAL A 27 -6.23 -2.59 -6.00
CA VAL A 27 -5.39 -3.75 -5.61
C VAL A 27 -4.40 -4.08 -6.74
N ASN A 28 -3.63 -3.09 -7.18
CA ASN A 28 -2.83 -3.17 -8.41
C ASN A 28 -1.70 -4.22 -8.37
N ILE A 29 -1.23 -4.58 -7.17
CA ILE A 29 -0.17 -5.58 -6.95
C ILE A 29 -0.72 -6.96 -6.53
N GLY A 30 -2.05 -7.13 -6.58
CA GLY A 30 -2.76 -8.32 -6.13
C GLY A 30 -2.90 -8.45 -4.61
N TYR A 31 -3.74 -9.39 -4.20
CA TYR A 31 -3.99 -9.74 -2.80
C TYR A 31 -2.86 -10.59 -2.21
N GLY A 32 -2.72 -10.58 -0.89
CA GLY A 32 -1.80 -11.48 -0.16
C GLY A 32 -0.32 -11.09 -0.25
N ARG A 33 0.01 -9.81 -0.46
CA ARG A 33 1.40 -9.34 -0.57
C ARG A 33 2.07 -9.20 0.80
N HIS A 34 2.73 -10.26 1.24
CA HIS A 34 3.44 -10.33 2.53
C HIS A 34 4.45 -9.19 2.71
N GLU A 35 5.18 -8.80 1.68
CA GLU A 35 6.13 -7.67 1.74
C GLU A 35 5.48 -6.37 2.23
N VAL A 36 4.25 -6.07 1.78
CA VAL A 36 3.52 -4.87 2.21
C VAL A 36 3.04 -5.02 3.66
N ALA A 37 2.50 -6.19 4.01
CA ALA A 37 2.06 -6.48 5.36
C ALA A 37 3.22 -6.37 6.38
N ASP A 38 4.39 -6.90 6.04
CA ASP A 38 5.59 -6.89 6.87
C ASP A 38 6.15 -5.47 7.04
N ALA A 39 6.17 -4.68 5.96
CA ALA A 39 6.57 -3.27 6.00
C ALA A 39 5.64 -2.45 6.90
N MET A 40 4.31 -2.61 6.75
CA MET A 40 3.31 -1.97 7.60
C MET A 40 3.46 -2.38 9.06
N ALA A 41 3.59 -3.68 9.34
CA ALA A 41 3.73 -4.19 10.71
C ALA A 41 5.01 -3.70 11.38
N THR A 42 6.12 -3.66 10.64
CA THR A 42 7.41 -3.16 11.11
C THR A 42 7.32 -1.67 11.46
N GLN A 43 6.76 -0.86 10.57
CA GLN A 43 6.60 0.57 10.82
C GLN A 43 5.62 0.84 11.97
N ALA A 44 4.50 0.11 12.04
CA ALA A 44 3.53 0.27 13.12
C ALA A 44 4.13 -0.02 14.50
N ARG A 45 5.00 -1.04 14.62
CA ARG A 45 5.75 -1.33 15.85
C ARG A 45 6.79 -0.27 16.21
N ARG A 46 7.44 0.33 15.20
CA ARG A 46 8.50 1.34 15.40
C ARG A 46 7.93 2.73 15.69
N LEU A 47 6.94 3.17 14.91
CA LEU A 47 6.25 4.45 15.02
C LEU A 47 4.94 4.38 14.23
N GLY A 48 3.83 4.09 14.93
CA GLY A 48 2.50 3.98 14.31
C GLY A 48 1.95 5.30 13.77
N TYR A 49 2.31 6.44 14.37
CA TYR A 49 1.91 7.77 13.91
C TYR A 49 2.77 8.87 14.54
N TYR A 50 3.07 9.90 13.74
CA TYR A 50 3.50 11.23 14.20
C TYR A 50 3.07 12.27 13.16
N HIS A 51 2.76 13.50 13.58
CA HIS A 51 2.30 14.54 12.65
C HIS A 51 3.44 15.08 11.77
N THR A 52 3.08 15.79 10.70
CA THR A 52 4.05 16.39 9.74
C THR A 52 3.96 17.92 9.66
N PHE A 53 3.32 18.56 10.63
CA PHE A 53 3.30 20.02 10.79
C PHE A 53 4.64 20.59 11.29
N SER A 54 4.86 21.89 11.06
CA SER A 54 5.95 22.67 11.65
C SER A 54 7.34 22.06 11.45
N SER A 55 7.65 21.70 10.21
CA SER A 55 8.93 21.08 9.80
C SER A 55 9.22 19.70 10.40
N MET A 56 8.21 19.06 11.01
CA MET A 56 8.31 17.66 11.45
C MET A 56 8.04 16.70 10.29
N SER A 57 8.64 15.51 10.37
CA SER A 57 8.44 14.45 9.38
C SER A 57 8.75 13.07 9.97
N ASN A 58 8.62 12.04 9.15
CA ASN A 58 9.06 10.68 9.44
C ASN A 58 9.82 10.11 8.24
N GLU A 59 10.76 9.19 8.52
CA GLU A 59 11.64 8.61 7.50
C GLU A 59 10.87 7.98 6.32
N PRO A 60 9.82 7.15 6.49
CA PRO A 60 9.07 6.58 5.37
C PRO A 60 8.47 7.63 4.44
N GLN A 61 7.91 8.72 4.98
CA GLN A 61 7.33 9.80 4.17
C GLN A 61 8.38 10.52 3.33
N ILE A 62 9.57 10.79 3.89
CA ILE A 62 10.67 11.44 3.16
C ILE A 62 11.11 10.56 1.98
N ARG A 63 11.31 9.26 2.23
CA ARG A 63 11.73 8.30 1.19
C ARG A 63 10.66 8.14 0.10
N LEU A 64 9.38 8.16 0.48
CA LEU A 64 8.28 8.11 -0.48
C LEU A 64 8.23 9.37 -1.34
N ALA A 65 8.40 10.56 -0.76
CA ALA A 65 8.41 11.82 -1.50
C ALA A 65 9.53 11.84 -2.55
N ASP A 66 10.76 11.49 -2.17
CA ASP A 66 11.91 11.37 -3.07
C ASP A 66 11.63 10.36 -4.21
N ARG A 67 11.08 9.19 -3.86
CA ARG A 67 10.74 8.17 -4.86
C ARG A 67 9.67 8.64 -5.84
N LEU A 68 8.65 9.35 -5.37
CA LEU A 68 7.58 9.87 -6.22
C LEU A 68 8.10 10.94 -7.17
N LEU A 69 8.96 11.84 -6.71
CA LEU A 69 9.61 12.84 -7.57
C LEU A 69 10.41 12.18 -8.70
N GLY A 70 11.10 11.07 -8.42
CA GLY A 70 11.83 10.31 -9.45
C GLY A 70 10.94 9.53 -10.44
N LEU A 71 9.65 9.35 -10.15
CA LEU A 71 8.70 8.63 -11.01
C LEU A 71 7.72 9.56 -11.75
N ALA A 72 7.43 10.72 -11.17
CA ALA A 72 6.47 11.66 -11.72
C ALA A 72 7.04 12.32 -12.99
N PRO A 73 6.21 12.48 -14.05
CA PRO A 73 6.64 13.20 -15.24
C PRO A 73 6.65 14.71 -15.01
N GLY A 74 7.64 15.39 -15.58
CA GLY A 74 7.78 16.85 -15.49
C GLY A 74 8.39 17.32 -14.18
N GLU A 75 8.54 18.64 -14.05
CA GLU A 75 9.07 19.26 -12.83
C GLU A 75 7.97 19.34 -11.76
N PRO A 76 8.30 19.15 -10.47
CA PRO A 76 7.35 19.39 -9.40
C PRO A 76 6.79 20.80 -9.48
N SER A 77 5.48 20.93 -9.28
CA SER A 77 4.84 22.25 -9.19
C SER A 77 5.44 23.03 -8.04
N LYS A 78 5.61 24.35 -8.23
CA LYS A 78 6.07 25.28 -7.20
C LYS A 78 5.17 25.31 -5.98
#